data_AF-A0A4Q2ABP7-F1
#
_entry.id   AF-A0A4Q2ABP7-F1
#
_cell.length_a   1.000
_cell.length_b   1.000
_cell.length_c   1.000
_cell.angle_alpha   90.00
_cell.angle_beta   90.00
_cell.angle_gamma   90.00
#
_symmetry.space_group_name_H-M   'P 1'
#
loop_
_entity.id
_entity.type
_entity.pdbx_description
1 polymer ?
#
loop_
_entity_poly.entity_id
_entity_poly.type
_entity_poly.pdbx_seq_one_letter_code
_entity_poly.pdbx_strand_id
1 'polypeptide(L)'
;MSLTVTPLYAGLLGLLFVILSIRVITTRFTARVTLGDGGDKMLAKRIRVHGNFAEYAPMGLILLALAELQGAPLWVVHLLGVMLLAGRVIHAIGLGRTPQIMLLRRAGMILTFAMIAISALASLGHALT
;
A
#
# COMPACT_ATOMS: atom_id res chain seq x y z
N MET A 1 15.53 2.57 19.93
CA MET A 1 15.28 3.89 19.28
C MET A 1 13.79 4.16 19.27
N SER A 2 13.36 5.43 19.33
CA SER A 2 11.96 5.80 19.08
C SER A 2 11.68 5.88 17.58
N LEU A 3 10.46 5.56 17.18
CA LEU A 3 10.00 5.73 15.80
C LEU A 3 9.66 7.21 15.55
N THR A 4 10.27 7.79 14.52
CA THR A 4 10.12 9.20 14.13
C THR A 4 9.63 9.34 12.69
N VAL A 5 10.07 8.48 11.78
CA VAL A 5 9.77 8.56 10.34
C VAL A 5 8.61 7.65 9.96
N THR A 6 8.60 6.40 10.44
CA THR A 6 7.56 5.42 10.15
C THR A 6 6.14 5.93 10.46
N PRO A 7 5.87 6.63 11.59
CA PRO A 7 4.52 7.13 11.90
C PRO A 7 3.94 8.07 10.83
N LEU A 8 4.79 8.85 10.15
CA LEU A 8 4.36 9.71 9.03
C LEU A 8 3.74 8.87 7.91
N TYR A 9 4.45 7.83 7.46
CA TYR A 9 3.98 6.97 6.37
C TYR A 9 2.81 6.10 6.81
N ALA A 10 2.80 5.62 8.06
CA ALA A 10 1.68 4.90 8.63
C ALA A 10 0.40 5.75 8.64
N GLY A 11 0.50 7.02 9.04
CA GLY A 11 -0.61 7.97 9.01
C GLY A 11 -1.13 8.22 7.58
N LEU A 12 -0.23 8.51 6.64
CA LEU A 12 -0.61 8.77 5.23
C LEU A 12 -1.24 7.54 4.57
N LEU A 13 -0.69 6.35 4.79
CA LEU A 13 -1.24 5.09 4.29
C LEU A 13 -2.56 4.74 4.99
N GLY A 14 -2.70 5.04 6.29
CA GLY A 14 -3.94 4.87 7.03
C GLY A 14 -5.07 5.74 6.47
N LEU A 15 -4.80 7.00 6.17
CA LEU A 15 -5.78 7.89 5.50
C LEU A 15 -6.16 7.36 4.11
N LEU A 16 -5.17 6.91 3.33
CA LEU A 16 -5.43 6.29 2.03
C LEU A 16 -6.27 5.02 2.15
N PHE A 17 -6.02 4.18 3.16
CA PHE A 17 -6.82 3.00 3.45
C PHE A 17 -8.29 3.39 3.65
N VAL A 18 -8.56 4.35 4.55
CA VAL A 18 -9.92 4.84 4.84
C VAL A 18 -10.60 5.37 3.57
N ILE A 19 -9.90 6.17 2.76
CA ILE A 19 -10.43 6.68 1.49
C ILE A 19 -10.84 5.53 0.56
N LEU A 20 -10.00 4.49 0.42
CA LEU A 20 -10.31 3.33 -0.41
C LEU A 20 -11.48 2.52 0.17
N SER A 21 -11.58 2.38 1.49
CA SER A 21 -12.70 1.70 2.16
C SER A 21 -14.01 2.44 1.90
N ILE A 22 -14.05 3.76 2.07
CA ILE A 22 -15.23 4.60 1.78
C ILE A 22 -15.67 4.43 0.33
N ARG A 23 -14.73 4.37 -0.62
CA ARG A 23 -15.06 4.14 -2.04
C ARG A 23 -15.72 2.79 -2.27
N VAL A 24 -15.29 1.73 -1.59
CA VAL A 24 -15.96 0.41 -1.66
C VAL A 24 -17.35 0.47 -1.05
N ILE A 25 -17.47 1.01 0.17
CA ILE A 25 -18.71 1.09 0.94
C ILE A 25 -19.77 1.87 0.16
N THR A 26 -19.45 3.06 -0.32
CA THR A 26 -20.37 3.90 -1.12
C THR A 26 -20.89 3.19 -2.37
N THR A 27 -20.01 2.48 -3.09
CA THR A 27 -20.42 1.73 -4.30
C THR A 27 -21.29 0.53 -3.95
N ARG A 28 -20.99 -0.12 -2.83
CA ARG A 28 -21.76 -1.25 -2.32
C ARG A 28 -23.20 -0.84 -2.02
N PHE A 29 -23.37 0.32 -1.37
CA PHE A 29 -24.69 0.90 -1.12
C PHE A 29 -25.43 1.22 -2.41
N THR A 30 -24.78 1.87 -3.39
CA THR A 30 -25.44 2.21 -4.65
C THR A 30 -25.80 0.98 -5.49
N ALA A 31 -24.96 -0.05 -5.47
CA ALA A 31 -25.20 -1.30 -6.19
C ALA A 31 -26.16 -2.26 -5.46
N ARG A 32 -26.54 -1.96 -4.21
CA ARG A 32 -27.39 -2.81 -3.34
C ARG A 32 -26.87 -4.25 -3.17
N VAL A 33 -25.54 -4.41 -3.13
CA VAL A 33 -24.87 -5.73 -3.00
C VAL A 33 -24.41 -5.95 -1.57
N THR A 34 -24.85 -7.01 -0.90
CA THR A 34 -24.43 -7.30 0.48
C THR A 34 -23.04 -7.93 0.57
N LEU A 35 -22.73 -8.88 -0.33
CA LEU A 35 -21.47 -9.63 -0.36
C LEU A 35 -20.92 -9.76 -1.78
N GLY A 36 -19.60 -9.83 -1.92
CA GLY A 36 -18.95 -9.88 -3.23
C GLY A 36 -19.15 -8.59 -4.03
N ASP A 37 -19.17 -8.70 -5.35
CA ASP A 37 -19.39 -7.59 -6.28
C ASP A 37 -20.78 -7.56 -6.95
N GLY A 38 -21.56 -8.65 -6.84
CA GLY A 38 -22.91 -8.73 -7.41
C GLY A 38 -22.99 -8.49 -8.92
N GLY A 39 -21.90 -8.70 -9.67
CA GLY A 39 -21.81 -8.41 -11.10
C GLY A 39 -21.51 -6.95 -11.44
N ASP A 40 -21.40 -6.06 -10.45
CA ASP A 40 -21.04 -4.67 -10.66
C ASP A 40 -19.53 -4.52 -10.90
N LYS A 41 -19.16 -4.19 -12.15
CA LYS A 41 -17.77 -4.05 -12.59
C LYS A 41 -17.00 -2.95 -11.84
N MET A 42 -17.68 -1.88 -11.40
CA MET A 42 -17.06 -0.80 -10.63
C MET A 42 -16.79 -1.25 -9.18
N LEU A 43 -17.75 -1.95 -8.58
CA LEU A 43 -17.60 -2.52 -7.24
C LEU A 43 -16.47 -3.55 -7.22
N ALA A 44 -16.45 -4.49 -8.17
CA ALA A 44 -15.37 -5.48 -8.32
C ALA A 44 -13.98 -4.81 -8.37
N LYS A 45 -13.86 -3.74 -9.16
CA LYS A 45 -12.63 -2.96 -9.28
C LYS A 45 -12.24 -2.29 -7.96
N ARG A 46 -13.17 -1.61 -7.29
CA ARG A 46 -12.87 -0.91 -6.03
C ARG A 46 -12.52 -1.91 -4.92
N ILE A 47 -13.19 -3.06 -4.85
CA ILE A 47 -12.85 -4.16 -3.97
C ILE A 47 -11.41 -4.61 -4.22
N ARG A 48 -11.00 -4.80 -5.48
CA ARG A 48 -9.63 -5.23 -5.78
C ARG A 48 -8.57 -4.16 -5.48
N VAL A 49 -8.86 -2.88 -5.75
CA VAL A 49 -7.96 -1.78 -5.38
C VAL A 49 -7.74 -1.75 -3.86
N HIS A 50 -8.82 -1.81 -3.08
CA HIS A 50 -8.76 -1.82 -1.62
C HIS A 50 -8.08 -3.09 -1.09
N GLY A 51 -8.47 -4.27 -1.59
CA GLY A 51 -7.89 -5.55 -1.17
C GLY A 51 -6.38 -5.62 -1.41
N ASN A 52 -5.93 -5.21 -2.60
CA ASN A 52 -4.49 -5.15 -2.90
C ASN A 52 -3.74 -4.18 -1.96
N PHE A 53 -4.36 -3.05 -1.61
CA PHE A 53 -3.77 -2.16 -0.62
C PHE A 53 -3.66 -2.85 0.75
N ALA A 54 -4.74 -3.47 1.22
CA ALA A 54 -4.81 -4.16 2.51
C ALA A 54 -3.84 -5.36 2.62
N GLU A 55 -3.53 -6.01 1.50
CA GLU A 55 -2.59 -7.14 1.44
C GLU A 55 -1.12 -6.68 1.56
N TYR A 56 -0.75 -5.55 0.95
CA TYR A 56 0.67 -5.16 0.82
C TYR A 56 1.10 -4.00 1.72
N ALA A 57 0.23 -3.02 1.97
CA ALA A 57 0.60 -1.84 2.76
C ALA A 57 0.96 -2.17 4.22
N PRO A 58 0.23 -3.05 4.94
CA PRO A 58 0.60 -3.42 6.31
C PRO A 58 1.95 -4.13 6.39
N MET A 59 2.24 -5.05 5.48
CA MET A 59 3.53 -5.73 5.42
C MET A 59 4.67 -4.73 5.18
N GLY A 60 4.49 -3.79 4.23
CA GLY A 60 5.45 -2.72 4.00
C GLY A 60 5.68 -1.84 5.24
N LEU A 61 4.62 -1.47 5.96
CA LEU A 61 4.75 -0.67 7.19
C LEU A 61 5.49 -1.41 8.31
N ILE A 62 5.24 -2.72 8.47
CA ILE A 62 5.98 -3.55 9.45
C ILE A 62 7.47 -3.53 9.11
N LEU A 63 7.82 -3.80 7.86
CA LEU A 63 9.23 -3.81 7.43
C LEU A 63 9.89 -2.43 7.54
N LEU A 64 9.15 -1.35 7.26
CA LEU A 64 9.64 0.01 7.44
C LEU A 64 9.93 0.32 8.92
N ALA A 65 9.03 -0.07 9.82
CA ALA A 65 9.21 0.08 11.26
C ALA A 65 10.43 -0.71 11.74
N LEU A 66 10.59 -1.95 11.28
CA LEU A 66 11.75 -2.78 11.62
C LEU A 66 13.06 -2.15 11.15
N ALA A 67 13.11 -1.64 9.92
CA ALA A 67 14.30 -0.96 9.41
C ALA A 67 14.67 0.27 10.27
N GLU A 68 13.70 1.09 10.69
CA GLU A 68 13.96 2.24 11.57
C GLU A 68 14.40 1.80 12.97
N LEU A 69 13.77 0.76 13.54
CA LEU A 69 14.13 0.23 14.86
C LEU A 69 15.52 -0.42 14.89
N GLN A 70 15.95 -1.02 13.77
CA GLN A 70 17.30 -1.55 13.58
C GLN A 70 18.35 -0.46 13.35
N GLY A 71 17.95 0.82 13.31
CA GLY A 71 18.87 1.95 13.20
C GLY A 71 19.28 2.28 11.77
N ALA A 72 18.49 1.91 10.77
CA ALA A 72 18.72 2.35 9.40
C ALA A 72 18.78 3.90 9.35
N PRO A 73 19.66 4.50 8.52
CA PRO A 73 19.72 5.95 8.36
C PRO A 73 18.35 6.52 7.99
N LEU A 74 17.93 7.62 8.61
CA LEU A 74 16.58 8.18 8.43
C LEU A 74 16.24 8.48 6.96
N TRP A 75 17.23 8.87 6.15
CA TRP A 75 17.02 9.10 4.72
C TRP A 75 16.65 7.81 3.95
N VAL A 76 17.18 6.65 4.37
CA VAL A 76 16.81 5.33 3.82
C VAL A 76 15.38 4.99 4.21
N VAL A 77 15.01 5.23 5.47
CA VAL A 77 13.63 5.02 5.95
C VAL A 77 12.66 5.91 5.17
N HIS A 78 12.99 7.18 4.94
CA HIS A 78 12.18 8.07 4.10
C HIS A 78 12.07 7.58 2.65
N LEU A 79 13.17 7.12 2.06
CA LEU A 79 13.16 6.57 0.70
C LEU A 79 12.22 5.36 0.60
N LEU A 80 12.35 4.39 1.51
CA LEU A 80 11.49 3.21 1.56
C LEU A 80 10.02 3.59 1.82
N GLY A 81 9.76 4.52 2.73
CA GLY A 81 8.42 5.04 2.99
C GLY A 81 7.78 5.71 1.77
N VAL A 82 8.55 6.53 1.03
CA VAL A 82 8.08 7.15 -0.23
C VAL A 82 7.80 6.08 -1.28
N MET A 83 8.68 5.08 -1.44
CA MET A 83 8.46 3.99 -2.38
C MET A 83 7.15 3.24 -2.07
N LEU A 84 6.89 2.94 -0.80
CA LEU A 84 5.65 2.29 -0.40
C LEU A 84 4.44 3.17 -0.71
N LEU A 85 4.42 4.41 -0.21
CA LEU A 85 3.31 5.34 -0.39
C LEU A 85 3.03 5.60 -1.88
N ALA A 86 4.05 5.98 -2.65
CA ALA A 86 3.92 6.25 -4.07
C ALA A 86 3.46 4.99 -4.82
N GLY A 87 4.01 3.81 -4.49
CA GLY A 87 3.61 2.55 -5.13
C GLY A 87 2.12 2.25 -4.92
N ARG A 88 1.60 2.52 -3.71
CA ARG A 88 0.17 2.34 -3.39
C ARG A 88 -0.73 3.35 -4.06
N VAL A 89 -0.34 4.63 -4.10
CA VAL A 89 -1.09 5.68 -4.80
C VAL A 89 -1.14 5.40 -6.30
N ILE A 90 0.02 5.15 -6.93
CA ILE A 90 0.14 4.88 -8.37
C ILE A 90 -0.68 3.64 -8.76
N HIS A 91 -0.58 2.55 -7.99
CA HIS A 91 -1.36 1.34 -8.26
C HIS A 91 -2.88 1.58 -8.13
N ALA A 92 -3.31 2.28 -7.08
CA ALA A 92 -4.72 2.59 -6.85
C ALA A 92 -5.30 3.46 -7.97
N ILE A 93 -4.53 4.43 -8.49
CA ILE A 93 -4.92 5.23 -9.65
C ILE A 93 -5.00 4.37 -10.91
N GLY A 94 -3.97 3.57 -11.19
CA GLY A 94 -3.88 2.76 -12.41
C GLY A 94 -4.99 1.70 -12.51
N LEU A 95 -5.28 1.01 -11.41
CA LEU A 95 -6.34 0.01 -11.36
C LEU A 95 -7.73 0.65 -11.22
N GLY A 96 -7.85 1.77 -10.50
CA GLY A 96 -9.11 2.45 -10.21
C GLY A 96 -9.73 3.24 -11.38
N ARG A 97 -8.95 3.56 -12.43
CA ARG A 97 -9.43 4.25 -13.64
C ARG A 97 -10.21 3.31 -14.58
N THR A 98 -11.12 3.88 -15.38
CA THR A 98 -11.81 3.20 -16.49
C THR A 98 -11.60 4.03 -17.76
N PRO A 99 -10.93 3.50 -18.80
CA PRO A 99 -10.22 2.21 -18.84
C PRO A 99 -9.05 2.16 -17.84
N GLN A 100 -8.59 0.95 -17.50
CA GLN A 100 -7.46 0.78 -16.59
C GLN A 100 -6.17 1.23 -17.27
N ILE A 101 -5.25 1.80 -16.49
CA ILE A 101 -3.94 2.23 -16.99
C ILE A 101 -2.90 1.19 -16.58
N MET A 102 -2.61 0.25 -17.48
CA MET A 102 -1.75 -0.90 -17.21
C MET A 102 -0.34 -0.49 -16.76
N LEU A 103 0.21 0.59 -17.33
CA LEU A 103 1.54 1.08 -16.97
C LEU A 103 1.62 1.50 -15.50
N LEU A 104 0.64 2.27 -15.01
CA LEU A 104 0.56 2.69 -13.60
C LEU A 104 0.37 1.47 -12.68
N ARG A 105 -0.43 0.47 -13.08
CA ARG A 105 -0.57 -0.77 -12.30
C ARG A 105 0.78 -1.46 -12.11
N ARG A 106 1.53 -1.65 -13.19
CA ARG A 106 2.84 -2.31 -13.17
C ARG A 106 3.86 -1.52 -12.37
N ALA A 107 4.00 -0.22 -12.65
CA ALA A 107 4.92 0.65 -11.94
C ALA A 107 4.64 0.69 -10.42
N GLY A 108 3.36 0.81 -10.03
CA GLY A 108 2.96 0.82 -8.63
C GLY A 108 3.25 -0.50 -7.91
N MET A 109 3.09 -1.65 -8.58
CA MET A 109 3.44 -2.96 -8.01
C MET A 109 4.94 -3.17 -7.91
N ILE A 110 5.70 -2.81 -8.94
CA ILE A 110 7.17 -2.91 -8.94
C ILE A 110 7.74 -2.11 -7.77
N LEU A 111 7.25 -0.88 -7.56
CA LEU A 111 7.75 -0.02 -6.50
C LEU A 111 7.45 -0.59 -5.10
N THR A 112 6.24 -1.13 -4.90
CA THR A 112 5.86 -1.78 -3.63
C THR A 112 6.65 -3.06 -3.39
N PHE A 113 6.87 -3.89 -4.41
CA PHE A 113 7.65 -5.12 -4.27
C PHE A 113 9.13 -4.85 -4.07
N ALA A 114 9.69 -3.86 -4.76
CA ALA A 114 11.07 -3.43 -4.54
C ALA A 114 11.26 -2.97 -3.09
N MET A 115 10.36 -2.11 -2.60
CA MET A 115 10.40 -1.63 -1.20
C MET A 115 10.33 -2.80 -0.20
N ILE A 116 9.39 -3.74 -0.38
CA ILE A 116 9.24 -4.90 0.50
C ILE A 116 10.48 -5.79 0.45
N ALA A 117 10.96 -6.14 -0.75
CA ALA A 117 12.10 -7.03 -0.93
C ALA A 117 13.39 -6.44 -0.33
N ILE A 118 13.67 -5.16 -0.62
CA ILE A 118 14.85 -4.46 -0.07
C ILE A 118 14.76 -4.41 1.46
N SER A 119 13.61 -4.02 2.01
CA SER A 119 13.44 -3.92 3.47
C SER A 119 13.55 -5.29 4.15
N ALA A 120 12.98 -6.35 3.55
CA ALA A 120 13.06 -7.71 4.06
C ALA A 120 14.49 -8.24 4.06
N LEU A 121 15.22 -8.09 2.95
CA LEU A 121 16.62 -8.51 2.84
C LEU A 121 17.51 -7.74 3.81
N ALA A 122 17.31 -6.43 3.93
CA ALA A 122 18.03 -5.60 4.90
C ALA A 122 17.74 -6.03 6.34
N SER A 123 16.46 -6.30 6.66
CA SER A 123 16.05 -6.75 7.99
C SER A 123 16.66 -8.10 8.35
N LEU A 124 16.73 -9.03 7.39
CA LEU A 124 17.38 -10.33 7.56
C LEU A 124 18.89 -10.19 7.72
N GLY A 125 19.52 -9.35 6.90
CA GLY A 125 20.96 -9.08 6.98
C GLY A 125 21.35 -8.57 8.37
N HIS A 126 20.63 -7.56 8.87
CA HIS A 126 20.87 -7.02 10.22
C HIS A 126 20.56 -7.99 11.35
N ALA A 127 19.60 -8.91 11.18
CA ALA A 127 19.26 -9.88 12.21
C ALA A 127 20.29 -11.01 12.34
N LEU A 128 21.11 -11.25 11.31
CA LEU A 128 22.06 -12.36 11.24
C LEU A 128 23.52 -11.94 11.47
N THR A 129 23.80 -10.65 11.63
CA THR A 129 25.15 -10.08 11.87
C THR A 129 25.21 -9.41 13.22
#